data_AF-A0A1M6X9R1-F1
#
_entry.id   AF-A0A1M6X9R1-F1
#
_cell.length_a   1.000
_cell.length_b   1.000
_cell.length_c   1.000
_cell.angle_alpha   90.00
_cell.angle_beta   90.00
_cell.angle_gamma   90.00
#
_symmetry.space_group_name_H-M   'P 1'
#
loop_
_entity.id
_entity.type
_entity.pdbx_description
1 polymer ?
#
loop_
_entity_poly.entity_id
_entity_poly.type
_entity_poly.pdbx_seq_one_letter_code
_entity_poly.pdbx_strand_id
1 'polypeptide(L)'
;MPPLFVLGIESKFNTNGYMLLDMPEGNPITAERFSEFRSSFDYYQNTKTYEDIERKKIRLALDKETKPLILTEGDTDVDYLQTALKLFKRDDLLSSIDIEWIGGTRNGQQFFTGDKSLNNAGEFLRANPEFLKNRRVLLLYDSDTNKPNSNEENLWIRTLLKNDHNKIAKKGIENLLPESLFDSSDRRFYSKIEKTGDYGQVTIASDFNKRAFCNYICKERYDIEDFKGFSDAIHIINDFFNNTK
;
A
#
# COMPACT_ATOMS: atom_id res chain seq x y z
N MET A 1 17.56 6.09 35.35
CA MET A 1 18.39 5.30 34.40
C MET A 1 17.58 5.07 33.12
N PRO A 2 18.16 5.19 31.90
CA PRO A 2 17.39 5.00 30.67
C PRO A 2 16.86 3.55 30.56
N PRO A 3 15.56 3.33 30.27
CA PRO A 3 14.96 1.99 30.15
C PRO A 3 15.73 1.02 29.24
N LEU A 4 16.26 1.51 28.12
CA LEU A 4 17.02 0.72 27.15
C LEU A 4 18.36 0.22 27.69
N PHE A 5 18.97 0.96 28.61
CA PHE A 5 20.23 0.55 29.23
C PHE A 5 20.03 -0.67 30.12
N VAL A 6 18.93 -0.69 30.88
CA VAL A 6 18.55 -1.82 31.75
C VAL A 6 18.30 -3.09 30.94
N LEU A 7 17.53 -2.97 29.85
CA LEU A 7 17.27 -4.08 28.93
C LEU A 7 18.56 -4.58 28.23
N GLY A 8 19.47 -3.66 27.89
CA GLY A 8 20.77 -3.98 27.31
C GLY A 8 21.65 -4.81 28.26
N ILE A 9 21.66 -4.45 29.56
CA ILE A 9 22.35 -5.22 30.59
C ILE A 9 21.75 -6.63 30.69
N GLU A 10 20.41 -6.74 30.71
CA GLU A 10 19.74 -8.04 30.76
C GLU A 10 20.14 -8.94 29.58
N SER A 11 20.14 -8.38 28.37
CA SER A 11 20.51 -9.13 27.15
C SER A 11 21.95 -9.64 27.14
N LYS A 12 22.86 -8.95 27.85
CA LYS A 12 24.30 -9.23 27.87
C LYS A 12 24.71 -10.13 29.02
N PHE A 13 24.07 -9.98 30.19
CA PHE A 13 24.52 -10.60 31.43
C PHE A 13 23.57 -11.68 31.98
N ASN A 14 22.41 -11.90 31.34
CA ASN A 14 21.32 -12.76 31.81
C ASN A 14 20.80 -12.32 33.20
N THR A 15 19.63 -12.83 33.62
CA THR A 15 18.94 -12.40 34.87
C THR A 15 19.73 -12.64 36.16
N ASN A 16 20.78 -13.48 36.13
CA ASN A 16 21.60 -13.80 37.29
C ASN A 16 22.93 -13.02 37.34
N GLY A 17 23.25 -12.21 36.32
CA GLY A 17 24.55 -11.54 36.20
C GLY A 17 24.59 -10.10 36.71
N TYR A 18 23.46 -9.55 37.16
CA TYR A 18 23.35 -8.17 37.63
C TYR A 18 22.17 -8.03 38.60
N MET A 19 22.17 -6.95 39.39
CA MET A 19 21.07 -6.59 40.29
C MET A 19 20.69 -5.13 40.06
N LEU A 20 19.42 -4.87 39.79
CA LEU A 20 18.87 -3.52 39.69
C LEU A 20 18.29 -3.13 41.04
N LEU A 21 18.74 -2.00 41.57
CA LEU A 21 18.23 -1.41 42.81
C LEU A 21 17.61 -0.05 42.48
N ASP A 22 16.39 0.18 42.94
CA ASP A 22 15.75 1.49 42.93
C ASP A 22 16.30 2.34 44.08
N MET A 23 16.48 3.63 43.84
CA MET A 23 17.08 4.57 44.80
C MET A 23 16.12 5.73 45.06
N PRO A 24 16.01 6.21 46.32
CA PRO A 24 16.94 5.99 47.42
C PRO A 24 16.69 4.74 48.29
N GLU A 25 15.55 4.05 48.12
CA GLU A 25 15.12 3.01 49.07
C GLU A 25 15.93 1.69 48.99
N GLY A 26 16.67 1.46 47.91
CA GLY A 26 17.50 0.26 47.72
C GLY A 26 16.68 -1.01 47.40
N ASN A 27 15.44 -0.86 46.92
CA ASN A 27 14.59 -2.00 46.64
C ASN A 27 14.96 -2.66 45.30
N PRO A 28 15.02 -4.01 45.22
CA PRO A 28 15.28 -4.68 43.96
C PRO A 28 14.11 -4.50 42.98
N ILE A 29 14.42 -4.21 41.72
CA ILE A 29 13.44 -4.09 40.63
C ILE A 29 13.74 -5.08 39.50
N THR A 30 12.71 -5.55 38.81
CA THR A 30 12.84 -6.46 37.66
C THR A 30 12.82 -5.71 36.34
N ALA A 31 13.48 -6.27 35.32
CA ALA A 31 13.50 -5.70 33.98
C ALA A 31 12.15 -5.81 33.25
N GLU A 32 11.20 -6.62 33.77
CA GLU A 32 9.85 -6.81 33.22
C GLU A 32 9.10 -5.49 33.05
N ARG A 33 9.24 -4.54 33.99
CA ARG A 33 8.65 -3.19 33.90
C ARG A 33 9.16 -2.39 32.70
N PHE A 34 10.33 -2.74 32.16
CA PHE A 34 10.91 -2.09 30.97
C PHE A 34 10.63 -2.87 29.69
N SER A 35 10.11 -4.11 29.76
CA SER A 35 9.76 -4.89 28.57
C SER A 35 8.59 -4.29 27.79
N GLU A 36 7.62 -3.67 28.47
CA GLU A 36 6.52 -2.90 27.84
C GLU A 36 7.03 -1.62 27.13
N PHE A 37 8.09 -1.03 27.67
CA PHE A 37 8.79 0.07 26.98
C PHE A 37 9.51 -0.42 25.74
N ARG A 38 10.10 -1.63 25.77
CA ARG A 38 10.73 -2.24 24.60
C ARG A 38 9.73 -2.44 23.47
N SER A 39 8.57 -3.03 23.74
CA SER A 39 7.57 -3.25 22.69
C SER A 39 7.08 -1.94 22.08
N SER A 40 6.84 -0.91 22.91
CA SER A 40 6.42 0.42 22.47
C SER A 40 7.53 1.16 21.70
N PHE A 41 8.79 1.01 22.11
CA PHE A 41 9.94 1.63 21.47
C PHE A 41 10.35 0.91 20.18
N ASP A 42 10.32 -0.42 20.16
CA ASP A 42 10.53 -1.23 18.97
C ASP A 42 9.42 -0.93 17.96
N TYR A 43 8.16 -0.80 18.41
CA TYR A 43 7.06 -0.32 17.57
C TYR A 43 7.39 1.05 16.99
N TYR A 44 7.77 2.03 17.82
CA TYR A 44 8.13 3.38 17.37
C TYR A 44 9.34 3.43 16.42
N GLN A 45 10.41 2.69 16.71
CA GLN A 45 11.59 2.59 15.84
C GLN A 45 11.24 1.94 14.51
N ASN A 46 10.43 0.89 14.55
CA ASN A 46 9.92 0.26 13.35
C ASN A 46 9.08 1.27 12.57
N THR A 47 8.15 2.00 13.20
CA THR A 47 7.34 3.05 12.55
C THR A 47 8.19 4.14 11.91
N LYS A 48 9.25 4.61 12.58
CA LYS A 48 10.20 5.57 11.99
C LYS A 48 10.95 4.99 10.80
N THR A 49 11.48 3.77 10.94
CA THR A 49 12.17 3.08 9.85
C THR A 49 11.23 2.82 8.68
N TYR A 50 9.95 2.54 8.98
CA TYR A 50 8.88 2.38 8.01
C TYR A 50 8.69 3.68 7.22
N GLU A 51 8.43 4.80 7.90
CA GLU A 51 8.31 6.11 7.25
C GLU A 51 9.56 6.50 6.45
N ASP A 52 10.76 6.23 6.96
CA ASP A 52 12.01 6.58 6.27
C ASP A 52 12.21 5.80 4.96
N ILE A 53 11.85 4.51 4.93
CA ILE A 53 11.94 3.71 3.71
C ILE A 53 10.89 4.15 2.69
N GLU A 54 9.66 4.43 3.14
CA GLU A 54 8.57 4.96 2.30
C GLU A 54 8.97 6.29 1.66
N ARG A 55 9.46 7.24 2.46
CA ARG A 55 9.99 8.54 1.98
C ARG A 55 11.15 8.36 1.01
N LYS A 56 12.08 7.43 1.27
CA LYS A 56 13.19 7.15 0.37
C LYS A 56 12.71 6.62 -0.99
N LYS A 57 11.70 5.77 -1.02
CA LYS A 57 11.12 5.27 -2.28
C LYS A 57 10.43 6.38 -3.05
N ILE A 58 9.61 7.19 -2.38
CA ILE A 58 8.97 8.36 -3.00
C ILE A 58 10.05 9.25 -3.60
N ARG A 59 11.11 9.54 -2.86
CA ARG A 59 12.23 10.34 -3.37
C ARG A 59 12.87 9.71 -4.60
N LEU A 60 13.17 8.41 -4.57
CA LEU A 60 13.76 7.70 -5.71
C LEU A 60 12.83 7.69 -6.93
N ALA A 61 11.52 7.55 -6.72
CA ALA A 61 10.54 7.63 -7.79
C ALA A 61 10.54 9.03 -8.41
N LEU A 62 10.60 10.08 -7.59
CA LEU A 62 10.63 11.48 -8.04
C LEU A 62 11.97 11.91 -8.66
N ASP A 63 13.07 11.26 -8.30
CA ASP A 63 14.41 11.47 -8.87
C ASP A 63 14.56 10.85 -10.28
N LYS A 64 13.63 9.97 -10.72
CA LYS A 64 13.55 9.48 -12.10
C LYS A 64 12.97 10.55 -13.03
N GLU A 65 13.12 10.36 -14.35
CA GLU A 65 12.71 11.27 -15.45
C GLU A 65 11.48 12.19 -15.16
N THR A 66 11.45 13.36 -15.80
CA THR A 66 10.44 14.44 -15.60
C THR A 66 8.99 14.09 -15.96
N LYS A 67 8.68 12.84 -16.31
CA LYS A 67 7.32 12.40 -16.67
C LYS A 67 6.36 12.54 -15.49
N PRO A 68 5.09 12.91 -15.68
CA PRO A 68 4.11 12.86 -14.61
C PRO A 68 4.05 11.46 -13.97
N LEU A 69 4.01 11.41 -12.64
CA LEU A 69 3.98 10.18 -11.86
C LEU A 69 2.58 9.89 -11.35
N ILE A 70 2.13 8.64 -11.43
CA ILE A 70 0.91 8.14 -10.82
C ILE A 70 1.30 7.10 -9.77
N LEU A 71 0.86 7.33 -8.53
CA LEU A 71 1.08 6.43 -7.41
C LEU A 71 -0.22 5.72 -7.05
N THR A 72 -0.18 4.38 -7.03
CA THR A 72 -1.33 3.50 -6.70
C THR A 72 -1.14 2.80 -5.34
N GLU A 73 -2.23 2.24 -4.80
CA GLU A 73 -2.26 1.56 -3.50
C GLU A 73 -1.64 0.16 -3.52
N GLY A 74 -1.88 -0.57 -4.61
CA GLY A 74 -1.46 -1.95 -4.81
C GLY A 74 -0.61 -2.15 -6.07
N ASP A 75 0.11 -3.26 -6.10
CA ASP A 75 0.89 -3.69 -7.26
C ASP A 75 0.02 -4.21 -8.40
N THR A 76 -1.22 -4.66 -8.12
CA THR A 76 -2.20 -5.10 -9.14
C THR A 76 -2.66 -3.93 -9.97
N ASP A 77 -2.75 -2.77 -9.34
CA ASP A 77 -3.35 -1.57 -9.90
C ASP A 77 -2.53 -1.08 -11.08
N VAL A 78 -1.20 -1.14 -10.94
CA VAL A 78 -0.25 -0.83 -12.02
C VAL A 78 -0.51 -1.70 -13.24
N ASP A 79 -0.60 -3.02 -13.05
CA ASP A 79 -0.83 -3.98 -14.15
C ASP A 79 -2.18 -3.74 -14.83
N TYR A 80 -3.25 -3.52 -14.05
CA TYR A 80 -4.58 -3.24 -14.61
C TYR A 80 -4.64 -1.91 -15.36
N LEU A 81 -4.09 -0.83 -14.81
CA LEU A 81 -4.09 0.48 -15.45
C LEU A 81 -3.26 0.48 -16.74
N GLN A 82 -2.07 -0.12 -16.72
CA GLN A 82 -1.25 -0.24 -17.93
C GLN A 82 -1.95 -1.09 -18.99
N THR A 83 -2.61 -2.18 -18.59
CA THR A 83 -3.37 -3.04 -19.50
C THR A 83 -4.55 -2.30 -20.10
N ALA A 84 -5.31 -1.55 -19.28
CA ALA A 84 -6.41 -0.71 -19.75
C ALA A 84 -5.91 0.32 -20.77
N LEU A 85 -4.82 1.05 -20.49
CA LEU A 85 -4.25 2.00 -21.44
C LEU A 85 -3.88 1.34 -22.78
N LYS A 86 -3.28 0.14 -22.76
CA LYS A 86 -2.96 -0.61 -23.98
C LYS A 86 -4.21 -1.05 -24.75
N LEU A 87 -5.19 -1.63 -24.07
CA LEU A 87 -6.44 -2.10 -24.68
C LEU A 87 -7.22 -0.96 -25.33
N PHE A 88 -7.22 0.21 -24.71
CA PHE A 88 -7.85 1.43 -25.22
C PHE A 88 -6.97 2.24 -26.18
N LYS A 89 -5.83 1.67 -26.63
CA LYS A 89 -4.91 2.26 -27.61
C LYS A 89 -4.38 3.65 -27.19
N ARG A 90 -4.06 3.81 -25.90
CA ARG A 90 -3.49 5.01 -25.30
C ARG A 90 -1.98 4.89 -25.10
N ASP A 91 -1.27 4.46 -26.14
CA ASP A 91 0.19 4.35 -26.15
C ASP A 91 0.88 5.72 -25.94
N ASP A 92 0.18 6.80 -26.29
CA ASP A 92 0.57 8.19 -26.03
C ASP A 92 0.75 8.44 -24.52
N LEU A 93 -0.24 8.03 -23.71
CA LEU A 93 -0.17 8.16 -22.26
C LEU A 93 0.84 7.20 -21.68
N LEU A 94 0.79 5.93 -22.09
CA LEU A 94 1.64 4.87 -21.55
C LEU A 94 3.14 5.17 -21.68
N SER A 95 3.55 5.85 -22.75
CA SER A 95 4.95 6.25 -22.96
C SER A 95 5.34 7.55 -22.25
N SER A 96 4.36 8.36 -21.84
CA SER A 96 4.55 9.73 -21.35
C SER A 96 4.32 9.90 -19.85
N ILE A 97 3.82 8.88 -19.16
CA ILE A 97 3.61 8.87 -17.71
C ILE A 97 4.31 7.67 -17.07
N ASP A 98 4.70 7.82 -15.81
CA ASP A 98 5.11 6.68 -14.99
C ASP A 98 3.96 6.29 -14.06
N ILE A 99 3.68 4.99 -13.96
CA ILE A 99 2.71 4.42 -13.02
C ILE A 99 3.51 3.50 -12.10
N GLU A 100 3.56 3.85 -10.81
CA GLU A 100 4.27 3.08 -9.80
C GLU A 100 3.34 2.77 -8.63
N TRP A 101 3.53 1.59 -8.04
CA TRP A 101 2.92 1.26 -6.76
C TRP A 101 3.74 1.91 -5.63
N ILE A 102 3.07 2.57 -4.68
CA ILE A 102 3.76 3.23 -3.56
C ILE A 102 4.55 2.27 -2.67
N GLY A 103 4.15 1.00 -2.66
CA GLY A 103 4.72 0.01 -1.78
C GLY A 103 5.96 -0.69 -2.32
N GLY A 104 6.21 -1.89 -1.84
CA GLY A 104 7.20 -2.77 -2.44
C GLY A 104 7.26 -4.11 -1.74
N THR A 105 8.22 -4.92 -2.17
CA THR A 105 8.35 -6.29 -1.66
C THR A 105 9.68 -6.44 -0.94
N ARG A 106 9.64 -6.91 0.31
CA ARG A 106 10.83 -7.25 1.09
C ARG A 106 10.67 -8.69 1.58
N ASN A 107 11.61 -9.55 1.22
CA ASN A 107 11.57 -10.99 1.56
C ASN A 107 10.26 -11.68 1.12
N GLY A 108 9.71 -11.29 -0.03
CA GLY A 108 8.45 -11.85 -0.54
C GLY A 108 7.18 -11.32 0.12
N GLN A 109 7.28 -10.48 1.15
CA GLN A 109 6.14 -9.81 1.76
C GLN A 109 6.00 -8.38 1.23
N GLN A 110 4.77 -8.01 0.88
CA GLN A 110 4.44 -6.65 0.51
C GLN A 110 4.47 -5.76 1.76
N PHE A 111 5.06 -4.58 1.62
CA PHE A 111 5.12 -3.55 2.66
C PHE A 111 4.79 -2.18 2.04
N PHE A 112 4.19 -1.29 2.84
CA PHE A 112 3.63 0.00 2.38
C PHE A 112 2.53 -0.15 1.32
N THR A 113 1.53 -1.00 1.59
CA THR A 113 0.34 -1.17 0.76
C THR A 113 -0.82 -0.33 1.26
N GLY A 114 -1.74 0.00 0.34
CA GLY A 114 -3.05 0.54 0.67
C GLY A 114 -3.09 2.05 0.87
N ASP A 115 -4.30 2.51 1.14
CA ASP A 115 -4.69 3.91 1.33
C ASP A 115 -3.82 4.67 2.35
N LYS A 116 -3.41 4.02 3.44
CA LYS A 116 -2.54 4.62 4.47
C LYS A 116 -1.20 5.07 3.90
N SER A 117 -0.60 4.25 3.03
CA SER A 117 0.68 4.59 2.41
C SER A 117 0.54 5.75 1.42
N LEU A 118 -0.54 5.79 0.64
CA LEU A 118 -0.83 6.96 -0.19
C LEU A 118 -1.11 8.22 0.63
N ASN A 119 -1.83 8.10 1.76
CA ASN A 119 -2.05 9.23 2.67
C ASN A 119 -0.72 9.78 3.21
N ASN A 120 0.16 8.92 3.70
CA ASN A 120 1.50 9.30 4.16
C ASN A 120 2.31 9.97 3.04
N ALA A 121 2.26 9.41 1.83
CA ALA A 121 2.93 9.98 0.67
C ALA A 121 2.41 11.39 0.35
N GLY A 122 1.09 11.58 0.38
CA GLY A 122 0.46 12.89 0.18
C GLY A 122 0.87 13.91 1.24
N GLU A 123 0.87 13.53 2.51
CA GLU A 123 1.35 14.40 3.61
C GLU A 123 2.84 14.75 3.45
N PHE A 124 3.67 13.77 3.08
CA PHE A 124 5.08 13.99 2.81
C PHE A 124 5.30 15.00 1.68
N LEU A 125 4.60 14.82 0.56
CA LEU A 125 4.73 15.71 -0.60
C LEU A 125 4.23 17.13 -0.32
N ARG A 126 3.15 17.28 0.47
CA ARG A 126 2.68 18.59 0.93
C ARG A 126 3.69 19.30 1.83
N ALA A 127 4.33 18.55 2.73
CA ALA A 127 5.33 19.10 3.64
C ALA A 127 6.65 19.44 2.95
N ASN A 128 6.90 18.89 1.75
CA ASN A 128 8.15 19.02 1.01
C ASN A 128 7.87 19.35 -0.48
N PRO A 129 7.26 20.51 -0.78
CA PRO A 129 6.82 20.87 -2.13
C PRO A 129 7.98 21.00 -3.13
N GLU A 130 9.22 21.11 -2.66
CA GLU A 130 10.40 21.08 -3.54
C GLU A 130 10.50 19.82 -4.40
N PHE A 131 10.00 18.68 -3.93
CA PHE A 131 9.98 17.44 -4.71
C PHE A 131 8.96 17.46 -5.86
N LEU A 132 8.00 18.38 -5.82
CA LEU A 132 6.98 18.55 -6.85
C LEU A 132 7.37 19.61 -7.91
N LYS A 133 8.52 20.29 -7.76
CA LYS A 133 8.92 21.39 -8.65
C LYS A 133 9.14 20.95 -10.09
N ASN A 134 9.76 19.78 -10.27
CA ASN A 134 10.15 19.27 -11.59
C ASN A 134 9.24 18.16 -12.10
N ARG A 135 8.22 17.79 -11.31
CA ARG A 135 7.41 16.60 -11.58
C ARG A 135 6.03 16.72 -10.95
N ARG A 136 5.00 16.46 -11.75
CA ARG A 136 3.62 16.35 -11.29
C ARG A 136 3.36 14.94 -10.77
N VAL A 137 2.57 14.83 -9.70
CA VAL A 137 2.24 13.58 -9.03
C VAL A 137 0.73 13.46 -8.88
N LEU A 138 0.18 12.31 -9.27
CA LEU A 138 -1.20 11.92 -9.01
C LEU A 138 -1.20 10.77 -8.01
N LEU A 139 -1.86 10.95 -6.87
CA LEU A 139 -2.21 9.87 -5.95
C LEU A 139 -3.57 9.33 -6.36
N LEU A 140 -3.60 8.08 -6.80
CA LEU A 140 -4.81 7.42 -7.30
C LEU A 140 -5.26 6.36 -6.30
N TYR A 141 -6.37 6.66 -5.63
CA TYR A 141 -6.94 5.82 -4.58
C TYR A 141 -8.01 4.88 -5.13
N ASP A 142 -8.16 3.73 -4.47
CA ASP A 142 -9.21 2.76 -4.74
C ASP A 142 -10.59 3.31 -4.37
N SER A 143 -11.62 2.77 -5.03
CA SER A 143 -13.01 3.25 -4.92
C SER A 143 -13.61 3.13 -3.51
N ASP A 144 -13.01 2.36 -2.59
CA ASP A 144 -13.50 2.15 -1.23
C ASP A 144 -12.89 3.07 -0.16
N THR A 145 -11.97 3.98 -0.54
CA THR A 145 -11.26 4.86 0.42
C THR A 145 -12.00 6.14 0.79
N ASN A 146 -13.08 6.51 0.08
CA ASN A 146 -13.85 7.75 0.29
C ASN A 146 -13.01 9.04 0.34
N LYS A 147 -11.80 9.05 -0.25
CA LYS A 147 -10.93 10.23 -0.23
C LYS A 147 -11.51 11.31 -1.16
N PRO A 148 -11.67 12.57 -0.71
CA PRO A 148 -12.13 13.64 -1.58
C PRO A 148 -11.06 14.00 -2.62
N ASN A 149 -11.50 14.26 -3.85
CA ASN A 149 -10.62 14.73 -4.91
C ASN A 149 -10.08 16.13 -4.56
N SER A 150 -8.78 16.35 -4.77
CA SER A 150 -8.16 17.66 -4.58
C SER A 150 -7.04 17.90 -5.59
N ASN A 151 -6.73 19.18 -5.83
CA ASN A 151 -5.59 19.63 -6.62
C ASN A 151 -4.81 20.65 -5.79
N GLU A 152 -3.54 20.39 -5.55
CA GLU A 152 -2.62 21.26 -4.83
C GLU A 152 -1.37 21.44 -5.69
N GLU A 153 -1.38 22.47 -6.54
CA GLU A 153 -0.33 22.72 -7.54
C GLU A 153 -0.04 21.49 -8.42
N ASN A 154 1.13 20.87 -8.23
CA ASN A 154 1.62 19.72 -8.97
C ASN A 154 1.25 18.37 -8.31
N LEU A 155 0.54 18.39 -7.17
CA LEU A 155 0.01 17.21 -6.50
C LEU A 155 -1.50 17.10 -6.72
N TRP A 156 -1.94 16.01 -7.33
CA TRP A 156 -3.35 15.70 -7.55
C TRP A 156 -3.75 14.49 -6.72
N ILE A 157 -4.95 14.53 -6.16
CA ILE A 157 -5.57 13.42 -5.44
C ILE A 157 -6.86 13.07 -6.15
N ARG A 158 -7.00 11.79 -6.55
CA ARG A 158 -8.21 11.26 -7.16
C ARG A 158 -8.57 9.92 -6.57
N THR A 159 -9.87 9.67 -6.48
CA THR A 159 -10.44 8.38 -6.11
C THR A 159 -11.13 7.78 -7.31
N LEU A 160 -10.89 6.49 -7.57
CA LEU A 160 -11.54 5.78 -8.66
C LEU A 160 -13.06 5.70 -8.44
N LEU A 161 -13.83 5.80 -9.53
CA LEU A 161 -15.27 5.67 -9.46
C LEU A 161 -15.64 4.23 -9.15
N LYS A 162 -16.52 4.04 -8.17
CA LYS A 162 -17.00 2.71 -7.80
C LYS A 162 -17.91 2.15 -8.88
N ASN A 163 -17.66 0.90 -9.28
CA ASN A 163 -18.57 0.12 -10.09
C ASN A 163 -19.60 -0.56 -9.18
N ASP A 164 -20.77 0.07 -9.04
CA ASP A 164 -21.86 -0.47 -8.24
C ASP A 164 -22.49 -1.74 -8.85
N HIS A 165 -22.23 -2.07 -10.12
CA HIS A 165 -22.70 -3.33 -10.69
C HIS A 165 -21.89 -4.53 -10.20
N ASN A 166 -20.64 -4.35 -9.78
CA ASN A 166 -19.84 -5.45 -9.25
C ASN A 166 -20.21 -5.72 -7.78
N LYS A 167 -21.06 -6.73 -7.55
CA LYS A 167 -21.50 -7.10 -6.19
C LYS A 167 -20.56 -8.10 -5.50
N ILE A 168 -19.57 -8.64 -6.21
CA ILE A 168 -18.64 -9.65 -5.70
C ILE A 168 -17.34 -8.99 -5.22
N ALA A 169 -16.58 -8.35 -6.11
CA ALA A 169 -15.39 -7.58 -5.73
C ALA A 169 -15.80 -6.15 -5.37
N LYS A 170 -16.04 -5.91 -4.08
CA LYS A 170 -16.56 -4.62 -3.56
C LYS A 170 -15.49 -3.60 -3.20
N LYS A 171 -14.22 -3.98 -3.27
CA LYS A 171 -13.05 -3.24 -2.78
C LYS A 171 -11.90 -3.35 -3.75
N GLY A 172 -11.00 -2.39 -3.69
CA GLY A 172 -9.82 -2.35 -4.55
C GLY A 172 -10.15 -2.05 -6.01
N ILE A 173 -9.12 -1.94 -6.83
CA ILE A 173 -9.26 -1.72 -8.28
C ILE A 173 -10.02 -2.85 -8.98
N GLU A 174 -10.03 -4.08 -8.43
CA GLU A 174 -10.80 -5.20 -8.98
C GLU A 174 -12.31 -4.92 -9.04
N ASN A 175 -12.81 -3.96 -8.26
CA ASN A 175 -14.21 -3.54 -8.35
C ASN A 175 -14.58 -3.03 -9.75
N LEU A 176 -13.64 -2.42 -10.48
CA LEU A 176 -13.88 -1.90 -11.83
C LEU A 176 -14.15 -2.99 -12.88
N LEU A 177 -13.79 -4.24 -12.59
CA LEU A 177 -14.04 -5.37 -13.47
C LEU A 177 -15.51 -5.84 -13.38
N PRO A 178 -16.05 -6.49 -14.42
CA PRO A 178 -17.37 -7.14 -14.38
C PRO A 178 -17.46 -8.23 -13.31
N GLU A 179 -18.58 -8.31 -12.58
CA GLU A 179 -18.78 -9.36 -11.58
C GLU A 179 -18.74 -10.78 -12.16
N SER A 180 -19.11 -10.95 -13.43
CA SER A 180 -19.10 -12.25 -14.11
C SER A 180 -17.72 -12.90 -14.21
N LEU A 181 -16.65 -12.14 -14.00
CA LEU A 181 -15.27 -12.67 -13.98
C LEU A 181 -14.92 -13.36 -12.65
N PHE A 182 -15.71 -13.13 -11.61
CA PHE A 182 -15.44 -13.64 -10.27
C PHE A 182 -16.25 -14.91 -9.99
N ASP A 183 -15.73 -16.05 -10.44
CA ASP A 183 -16.29 -17.37 -10.14
C ASP A 183 -15.56 -18.01 -8.95
N SER A 184 -16.23 -18.06 -7.80
CA SER A 184 -15.71 -18.69 -6.56
C SER A 184 -15.42 -20.20 -6.69
N SER A 185 -15.89 -20.84 -7.76
CA SER A 185 -15.56 -22.24 -8.06
C SER A 185 -14.22 -22.40 -8.81
N ASP A 186 -13.69 -21.32 -9.38
CA ASP A 186 -12.43 -21.34 -10.12
C ASP A 186 -11.22 -21.50 -9.18
N ARG A 187 -10.70 -22.73 -9.14
CA ARG A 187 -9.57 -23.12 -8.29
C ARG A 187 -8.25 -22.46 -8.67
N ARG A 188 -8.14 -21.80 -9.82
CA ARG A 188 -6.96 -21.02 -10.18
C ARG A 188 -6.80 -19.79 -9.29
N PHE A 189 -7.93 -19.24 -8.83
CA PHE A 189 -7.95 -17.96 -8.09
C PHE A 189 -8.55 -18.10 -6.69
N TYR A 190 -9.38 -19.11 -6.45
CA TYR A 190 -10.04 -19.33 -5.17
C TYR A 190 -9.56 -20.60 -4.48
N SER A 191 -8.98 -20.43 -3.30
CA SER A 191 -8.63 -21.51 -2.39
C SER A 191 -9.54 -21.53 -1.17
N LYS A 192 -9.70 -22.70 -0.55
CA LYS A 192 -10.43 -22.84 0.72
C LYS A 192 -9.41 -22.82 1.85
N ILE A 193 -9.63 -21.96 2.83
CA ILE A 193 -8.82 -21.89 4.05
C ILE A 193 -9.72 -22.25 5.22
N GLU A 194 -9.30 -23.23 6.00
CA GLU A 194 -9.90 -23.55 7.28
C GLU A 194 -9.26 -22.67 8.36
N LYS A 195 -10.11 -21.93 9.08
CA LYS A 195 -9.71 -21.14 10.24
C LYS A 195 -10.32 -21.76 11.48
N THR A 196 -9.47 -22.23 12.38
CA THR A 196 -9.89 -22.68 13.71
C THR A 196 -9.88 -21.47 14.64
N GLY A 197 -11.04 -21.13 15.19
CA GLY A 197 -11.18 -20.08 16.19
C GLY A 197 -10.68 -20.52 17.57
N ASP A 198 -10.55 -19.55 18.47
CA ASP A 198 -9.96 -19.73 19.81
C ASP A 198 -10.70 -20.75 20.70
N TYR A 199 -11.96 -21.08 20.36
CA TYR A 199 -12.76 -22.09 21.04
C TYR A 199 -13.00 -23.35 20.18
N GLY A 200 -12.14 -23.60 19.18
CA GLY A 200 -12.19 -24.80 18.34
C GLY A 200 -13.24 -24.77 17.22
N GLN A 201 -13.92 -23.65 16.99
CA GLN A 201 -14.85 -23.55 15.85
C GLN A 201 -14.08 -23.50 14.53
N VAL A 202 -14.45 -24.32 13.56
CA VAL A 202 -13.85 -24.30 12.22
C VAL A 202 -14.72 -23.45 11.29
N THR A 203 -14.14 -22.40 10.73
CA THR A 203 -14.75 -21.59 9.66
C THR A 203 -14.02 -21.87 8.35
N ILE A 204 -14.76 -22.27 7.32
CA ILE A 204 -14.23 -22.39 5.95
C ILE A 204 -14.37 -21.03 5.28
N ALA A 205 -13.27 -20.33 5.10
CA ALA A 205 -13.20 -19.10 4.30
C ALA A 205 -12.72 -19.42 2.88
N SER A 206 -13.20 -18.67 1.89
CA SER A 206 -12.58 -18.66 0.57
C SER A 206 -11.56 -17.54 0.54
N ASP A 207 -10.34 -17.86 0.10
CA ASP A 207 -9.29 -16.89 -0.14
C ASP A 207 -9.13 -16.64 -1.63
N PHE A 208 -8.93 -15.37 -2.00
CA PHE A 208 -8.85 -14.92 -3.38
C PHE A 208 -7.44 -14.47 -3.72
N ASN A 209 -6.80 -15.17 -4.65
CA ASN A 209 -5.46 -14.86 -5.11
C ASN A 209 -5.49 -13.73 -6.15
N LYS A 210 -5.47 -12.48 -5.66
CA LYS A 210 -5.50 -11.26 -6.47
C LYS A 210 -4.43 -11.24 -7.57
N ARG A 211 -3.19 -11.61 -7.25
CA ARG A 211 -2.07 -11.58 -8.20
C ARG A 211 -2.25 -12.60 -9.33
N ALA A 212 -2.66 -13.82 -9.01
CA ALA A 212 -2.93 -14.84 -10.03
C ALA A 212 -4.08 -14.41 -10.94
N PHE A 213 -5.14 -13.85 -10.37
CA PHE A 213 -6.27 -13.32 -11.13
C PHE A 213 -5.87 -12.16 -12.05
N CYS A 214 -5.14 -11.18 -11.52
CA CYS A 214 -4.60 -10.06 -12.28
C CYS A 214 -3.72 -10.52 -13.45
N ASN A 215 -2.82 -11.48 -13.22
CA ASN A 215 -2.00 -12.05 -14.30
C ASN A 215 -2.87 -12.69 -15.40
N TYR A 216 -3.88 -13.47 -15.03
CA TYR A 216 -4.79 -14.08 -16.01
C TYR A 216 -5.55 -13.02 -16.81
N ILE A 217 -6.18 -12.06 -16.15
CA ILE A 217 -6.94 -10.99 -16.80
C ILE A 217 -6.05 -10.15 -17.71
N CYS A 218 -4.87 -9.75 -17.24
CA CYS A 218 -3.98 -8.82 -17.94
C CYS A 218 -3.05 -9.45 -18.97
N LYS A 219 -2.86 -10.78 -18.99
CA LYS A 219 -1.86 -11.43 -19.88
C LYS A 219 -2.44 -12.56 -20.70
N GLU A 220 -3.42 -13.29 -20.18
CA GLU A 220 -3.99 -14.46 -20.86
C GLU A 220 -5.34 -14.12 -21.51
N ARG A 221 -6.27 -13.53 -20.75
CA ARG A 221 -7.60 -13.17 -21.24
C ARG A 221 -7.56 -11.92 -22.11
N TYR A 222 -6.95 -10.84 -21.59
CA TYR A 222 -6.63 -9.61 -22.32
C TYR A 222 -7.77 -9.09 -23.21
N ASP A 223 -8.97 -8.95 -22.64
CA ASP A 223 -10.19 -8.58 -23.37
C ASP A 223 -10.63 -7.16 -23.01
N ILE A 224 -10.80 -6.28 -24.01
CA ILE A 224 -11.22 -4.88 -23.82
C ILE A 224 -12.59 -4.76 -23.15
N GLU A 225 -13.47 -5.75 -23.34
CA GLU A 225 -14.81 -5.75 -22.76
C GLU A 225 -14.77 -5.84 -21.23
N ASP A 226 -13.78 -6.54 -20.67
CA ASP A 226 -13.57 -6.64 -19.22
C ASP A 226 -13.08 -5.32 -18.62
N PHE A 227 -12.45 -4.46 -19.42
CA PHE A 227 -11.84 -3.22 -18.97
C PHE A 227 -12.72 -1.99 -19.18
N LYS A 228 -13.99 -2.15 -19.60
CA LYS A 228 -14.92 -1.02 -19.79
C LYS A 228 -15.07 -0.13 -18.55
N GLY A 229 -15.06 -0.72 -17.35
CA GLY A 229 -15.12 0.02 -16.08
C GLY A 229 -13.88 0.89 -15.80
N PHE A 230 -12.79 0.74 -16.54
CA PHE A 230 -11.59 1.57 -16.42
C PHE A 230 -11.66 2.87 -17.22
N SER A 231 -12.74 3.12 -17.96
CA SER A 231 -12.89 4.33 -18.78
C SER A 231 -12.72 5.62 -17.95
N ASP A 232 -13.28 5.67 -16.74
CA ASP A 232 -13.13 6.81 -15.83
C ASP A 232 -11.69 6.96 -15.32
N ALA A 233 -11.01 5.84 -15.04
CA ALA A 233 -9.60 5.87 -14.66
C ALA A 233 -8.73 6.46 -15.79
N ILE A 234 -8.97 6.04 -17.05
CA ILE A 234 -8.28 6.56 -18.22
C ILE A 234 -8.58 8.06 -18.41
N HIS A 235 -9.83 8.48 -18.19
CA HIS A 235 -10.19 9.90 -18.24
C HIS A 235 -9.46 10.73 -17.19
N ILE A 236 -9.39 10.24 -15.94
CA ILE A 236 -8.61 10.87 -14.86
C ILE A 236 -7.14 11.02 -15.24
N ILE A 237 -6.53 9.94 -15.76
CA ILE A 237 -5.14 9.94 -16.20
C ILE A 237 -4.91 10.93 -17.34
N ASN A 238 -5.82 10.97 -18.31
CA ASN A 238 -5.76 11.88 -19.44
C ASN A 238 -5.91 13.35 -19.03
N ASP A 239 -6.84 13.66 -18.14
CA ASP A 239 -7.01 15.02 -17.58
C ASP A 239 -5.76 15.43 -16.81
N PHE A 240 -5.23 14.53 -15.97
CA PHE A 240 -3.97 14.76 -15.28
C PHE A 240 -2.84 15.03 -16.27
N PHE A 241 -2.69 14.23 -17.32
CA PHE A 241 -1.64 14.43 -18.32
C PHE A 241 -1.76 15.78 -19.04
N ASN A 242 -2.94 16.14 -19.54
CA ASN A 242 -3.13 17.33 -20.39
C ASN A 242 -3.14 18.67 -19.64
N ASN A 243 -3.42 18.68 -18.32
CA ASN A 243 -3.39 19.90 -17.51
C ASN A 243 -1.96 20.34 -17.12
N THR A 244 -1.03 20.34 -18.09
CA THR A 244 0.29 20.96 -17.95
C THR A 244 0.16 22.47 -18.13
N LYS A 245 0.28 23.21 -17.03
CA LYS A 245 0.60 24.65 -17.09
C LYS A 245 2.05 24.86 -17.50
#